data_AF-A0A0G0U992-F1
#
_entry.id   AF-A0A0G0U992-F1
#
_cell.length_a   1.000
_cell.length_b   1.000
_cell.length_c   1.000
_cell.angle_alpha   90.00
_cell.angle_beta   90.00
_cell.angle_gamma   90.00
#
_symmetry.space_group_name_H-M   'P 1'
#
loop_
_entity.id
_entity.type
_entity.pdbx_description
1 polymer ?
#
loop_
_entity_poly.entity_id
_entity_poly.type
_entity_poly.pdbx_seq_one_letter_code
_entity_poly.pdbx_strand_id
1 'polypeptide(L)'
;MVLPSTIRIKPSSQSGISLIELTLVVMLVLALAMVVANLPSWTASITGSKYNSIAREVASKKINYLRKNLYSKNLPNGTTVFSDESLTKIPSSTASYSIEDCSEDICLNDEQVKKVTVQINWKERAENKFLELVTLVGVGGVGQ
;
A
#
# COMPACT_ATOMS: atom_id res chain seq x y z
N MET A 1 -25.82 -32.52 87.17
CA MET A 1 -24.39 -32.34 86.83
C MET A 1 -24.23 -32.86 85.40
N VAL A 2 -24.20 -31.96 84.41
CA VAL A 2 -24.18 -32.31 82.98
C VAL A 2 -22.96 -31.61 82.37
N LEU A 3 -22.03 -32.39 81.82
CA LEU A 3 -20.83 -31.89 81.13
C LEU A 3 -21.20 -31.37 79.73
N PRO A 4 -20.66 -30.24 79.27
CA PRO A 4 -20.87 -29.79 77.90
C PRO A 4 -19.99 -30.56 76.90
N SER A 5 -20.62 -31.09 75.86
CA SER A 5 -19.97 -31.70 74.70
C SER A 5 -19.29 -30.64 73.83
N THR A 6 -17.99 -30.76 73.62
CA THR A 6 -17.21 -29.91 72.72
C THR A 6 -17.44 -30.31 71.26
N ILE A 7 -18.07 -29.42 70.48
CA ILE A 7 -18.22 -29.55 69.03
C ILE A 7 -16.85 -29.22 68.38
N ARG A 8 -16.25 -30.22 67.72
CA ARG A 8 -15.00 -30.04 66.95
C ARG A 8 -15.37 -29.61 65.52
N ILE A 9 -15.14 -28.34 65.19
CA ILE A 9 -15.28 -27.85 63.82
C ILE A 9 -14.03 -28.25 63.03
N LYS A 10 -14.22 -28.99 61.95
CA LYS A 10 -13.16 -29.39 61.01
C LYS A 10 -12.92 -28.21 60.06
N PRO A 11 -11.71 -27.61 60.00
CA PRO A 11 -11.45 -26.52 59.06
C PRO A 11 -11.44 -27.08 57.64
N SER A 12 -12.38 -26.64 56.81
CA SER A 12 -12.30 -26.85 55.36
C SER A 12 -11.21 -25.95 54.81
N SER A 13 -10.13 -26.53 54.30
CA SER A 13 -9.07 -25.81 53.62
C SER A 13 -9.61 -25.23 52.31
N GLN A 14 -10.18 -24.03 52.37
CA GLN A 14 -10.42 -23.23 51.17
C GLN A 14 -9.07 -22.68 50.72
N SER A 15 -8.59 -23.13 49.56
CA SER A 15 -7.38 -22.60 48.93
C SER A 15 -7.63 -21.14 48.57
N GLY A 16 -7.06 -20.22 49.37
CA GLY A 16 -7.06 -18.80 49.07
C GLY A 16 -6.16 -18.51 47.88
N ILE A 17 -6.63 -17.64 46.97
CA ILE A 17 -5.84 -17.18 45.83
C ILE A 17 -4.68 -16.35 46.39
N SER A 18 -3.45 -16.72 46.03
CA SER A 18 -2.26 -15.99 46.48
C SER A 18 -2.13 -14.66 45.72
N LEU A 19 -1.71 -13.59 46.40
CA LEU A 19 -1.49 -12.28 45.79
C LEU A 19 -0.54 -12.35 44.59
N ILE A 20 0.47 -13.24 44.65
CA ILE A 20 1.43 -13.45 43.56
C ILE A 20 0.76 -13.97 42.28
N GLU A 21 -0.24 -14.83 42.44
CA GLU A 21 -0.99 -15.44 41.33
C GLU A 21 -1.87 -14.40 40.65
N LEU A 22 -2.54 -13.55 41.44
CA LEU A 22 -3.31 -12.42 40.92
C LEU A 22 -2.43 -11.44 40.14
N THR A 23 -1.24 -11.10 40.67
CA THR A 23 -0.32 -10.18 39.97
C THR A 23 0.18 -10.73 38.64
N LEU A 24 0.43 -12.04 38.56
CA LEU A 24 0.84 -12.71 37.32
C LEU A 24 -0.26 -12.66 36.26
N VAL A 25 -1.51 -12.92 36.65
CA VAL A 25 -2.65 -12.88 35.73
C VAL A 25 -2.87 -11.45 35.19
N VAL A 26 -2.82 -10.44 36.07
CA VAL A 26 -2.98 -9.04 35.65
C VAL A 26 -1.86 -8.61 34.71
N MET A 27 -0.61 -8.99 34.99
CA MET A 27 0.53 -8.71 34.12
C MET A 27 0.35 -9.34 32.73
N LEU A 28 -0.14 -10.59 32.68
CA LEU A 28 -0.36 -11.32 31.44
C LEU A 28 -1.49 -10.71 30.61
N VAL A 29 -2.58 -10.27 31.25
CA VAL A 29 -3.68 -9.56 30.58
C VAL A 29 -3.21 -8.21 30.03
N LEU A 30 -2.41 -7.45 30.78
CA LEU A 30 -1.83 -6.18 30.31
C LEU A 30 -0.88 -6.39 29.13
N ALA A 31 -0.04 -7.42 29.17
CA ALA A 31 0.85 -7.77 28.07
C ALA A 31 0.05 -8.11 26.79
N LEU A 32 -1.01 -8.91 26.91
CA LEU A 32 -1.90 -9.23 25.79
C LEU A 32 -2.61 -7.97 25.25
N ALA A 33 -3.09 -7.10 26.12
CA ALA A 33 -3.73 -5.85 25.72
C ALA A 33 -2.76 -4.93 24.97
N MET A 34 -1.51 -4.83 25.42
CA MET A 34 -0.47 -4.08 24.72
C MET A 34 -0.16 -4.67 23.34
N VAL A 35 -0.07 -5.99 23.22
CA VAL A 35 0.16 -6.63 21.91
C VAL A 35 -0.98 -6.29 20.95
N VAL A 36 -2.23 -6.42 21.37
CA VAL A 36 -3.40 -6.11 20.53
C VAL A 36 -3.46 -4.63 20.16
N ALA A 37 -3.14 -3.73 21.10
CA ALA A 37 -3.13 -2.29 20.85
C ALA A 37 -2.02 -1.83 19.87
N ASN A 38 -0.92 -2.58 19.79
CA ASN A 38 0.21 -2.26 18.91
C ASN A 38 0.19 -3.02 17.57
N LEU A 39 -0.84 -3.85 17.30
CA LEU A 39 -0.96 -4.48 15.99
C LEU A 39 -1.27 -3.39 14.94
N PRO A 40 -0.41 -3.20 13.92
CA PRO A 40 -0.73 -2.29 12.82
C PRO A 40 -1.98 -2.82 12.12
N SER A 41 -2.91 -1.91 11.78
CA SER A 41 -4.15 -2.28 11.07
C SER A 41 -3.79 -2.93 9.72
N TRP A 42 -3.88 -4.27 9.61
CA TRP A 42 -3.52 -5.02 8.39
C TRP A 42 -4.33 -4.58 7.16
N THR A 43 -5.49 -3.95 7.37
CA THR A 43 -6.33 -3.37 6.32
C THR A 43 -5.64 -2.25 5.55
N ALA A 44 -4.72 -1.51 6.18
CA ALA A 44 -3.97 -0.41 5.57
C ALA A 44 -3.05 -0.86 4.43
N SER A 45 -2.32 -1.94 4.66
CA SER A 45 -1.36 -2.46 3.69
C SER A 45 -2.06 -3.08 2.48
N ILE A 46 -3.25 -3.66 2.70
CA ILE A 46 -4.03 -4.30 1.63
C ILE A 46 -4.63 -3.26 0.69
N THR A 47 -5.17 -2.14 1.18
CA THR A 47 -5.73 -1.09 0.32
C THR A 47 -4.65 -0.34 -0.45
N GLY A 48 -3.52 -0.02 0.17
CA GLY A 48 -2.39 0.61 -0.51
C GLY A 48 -1.83 -0.27 -1.64
N SER A 49 -1.76 -1.58 -1.41
CA SER A 49 -1.38 -2.56 -2.44
C SER A 49 -2.36 -2.58 -3.62
N LYS A 50 -3.67 -2.53 -3.36
CA LYS A 50 -4.71 -2.51 -4.40
C LYS A 50 -4.64 -1.25 -5.27
N TYR A 51 -4.51 -0.06 -4.67
CA TYR A 51 -4.43 1.18 -5.43
C TYR A 51 -3.18 1.25 -6.30
N ASN A 52 -2.04 0.78 -5.76
CA ASN A 52 -0.81 0.68 -6.54
C ASN A 52 -0.96 -0.29 -7.72
N SER A 53 -1.61 -1.43 -7.52
CA SER A 53 -1.88 -2.38 -8.61
C SER A 53 -2.73 -1.76 -9.72
N ILE A 54 -3.80 -1.04 -9.36
CA ILE A 54 -4.69 -0.38 -10.33
C ILE A 54 -3.94 0.75 -11.06
N ALA A 55 -3.19 1.58 -10.35
CA ALA A 55 -2.38 2.63 -10.96
C ALA A 55 -1.37 2.04 -11.96
N ARG A 56 -0.70 0.93 -11.61
CA ARG A 56 0.26 0.27 -12.50
C ARG A 56 -0.40 -0.30 -13.75
N GLU A 57 -1.59 -0.88 -13.61
CA GLU A 57 -2.37 -1.38 -14.75
C GLU A 57 -2.74 -0.24 -15.71
N VAL A 58 -3.27 0.87 -15.18
CA VAL A 58 -3.64 2.06 -15.97
C VAL A 58 -2.42 2.67 -16.67
N ALA A 59 -1.32 2.84 -15.94
CA ALA A 59 -0.07 3.37 -16.50
C ALA A 59 0.45 2.47 -17.62
N SER A 60 0.46 1.15 -17.41
CA SER A 60 0.94 0.17 -18.39
C SER A 60 0.04 0.13 -19.63
N LYS A 61 -1.28 0.19 -19.45
CA LYS A 61 -2.26 0.29 -20.55
C LYS A 61 -2.04 1.56 -21.36
N LYS A 62 -1.80 2.69 -20.70
CA LYS A 62 -1.53 3.97 -21.37
C LYS A 62 -0.22 3.92 -22.13
N ILE A 63 0.85 3.38 -21.55
CA ILE A 63 2.13 3.16 -22.25
C ILE A 63 1.95 2.27 -23.47
N ASN A 64 1.20 1.18 -23.37
CA ASN A 64 0.96 0.29 -24.51
C ASN A 64 0.14 0.97 -25.61
N TYR A 65 -0.88 1.76 -25.24
CA TYR A 65 -1.63 2.59 -26.18
C TYR A 65 -0.71 3.60 -26.87
N LEU A 66 0.13 4.27 -26.08
CA LEU A 66 1.10 5.23 -26.56
C LEU A 66 2.06 4.54 -27.54
N ARG A 67 2.71 3.44 -27.16
CA ARG A 67 3.60 2.65 -28.03
C ARG A 67 2.94 2.23 -29.34
N LYS A 68 1.67 1.82 -29.34
CA LYS A 68 0.97 1.39 -30.57
C LYS A 68 0.57 2.55 -31.49
N ASN A 69 0.14 3.68 -30.94
CA ASN A 69 -0.36 4.81 -31.73
C ASN A 69 0.74 5.82 -32.09
N LEU A 70 1.84 5.87 -31.33
CA LEU A 70 2.96 6.83 -31.49
C LEU A 70 3.70 6.73 -32.81
N TYR A 71 3.72 5.55 -33.45
CA TYR A 71 4.42 5.38 -34.72
C TYR A 71 3.79 6.15 -35.89
N SER A 72 2.54 6.58 -35.76
CA SER A 72 1.76 7.12 -36.89
C SER A 72 1.71 8.64 -36.97
N LYS A 73 2.03 9.35 -35.89
CA LYS A 73 1.99 10.81 -35.80
C LYS A 73 3.10 11.28 -34.87
N ASN A 74 4.08 12.04 -35.37
CA ASN A 74 5.04 12.79 -34.56
C ASN A 74 4.39 13.31 -33.28
N LEU A 75 4.70 12.71 -32.12
CA LEU A 75 4.09 13.17 -30.88
C LEU A 75 4.68 14.53 -30.52
N PRO A 76 3.84 15.56 -30.32
CA PRO A 76 4.31 16.81 -29.79
C PRO A 76 4.80 16.58 -28.37
N ASN A 77 5.93 17.17 -28.04
CA ASN A 77 6.43 17.16 -26.67
C ASN A 77 5.46 17.93 -25.77
N GLY A 78 5.39 17.50 -24.51
CA GLY A 78 4.57 18.16 -23.52
C GLY A 78 3.81 17.20 -22.62
N THR A 79 3.10 17.78 -21.65
CA THR A 79 2.36 17.06 -20.62
C THR A 79 0.87 17.11 -20.93
N THR A 80 0.22 15.94 -20.94
CA THR A 80 -1.22 15.82 -21.16
C THR A 80 -1.86 15.07 -20.00
N VAL A 81 -2.97 15.59 -19.49
CA VAL A 81 -3.79 14.93 -18.47
C VAL A 81 -4.76 13.96 -19.15
N PHE A 82 -4.99 12.80 -18.55
CA PHE A 82 -5.94 11.82 -19.07
C PHE A 82 -6.77 11.18 -17.96
N SER A 83 -7.93 10.67 -18.34
CA SER A 83 -8.83 9.91 -17.46
C SER A 83 -8.98 8.48 -17.97
N ASP A 84 -9.00 7.51 -17.06
CA ASP A 84 -9.36 6.11 -17.32
C ASP A 84 -10.42 5.70 -16.30
N GLU A 85 -11.39 4.89 -16.70
CA GLU A 85 -12.48 4.45 -15.84
C GLU A 85 -11.97 3.71 -14.60
N SER A 86 -10.84 3.00 -14.69
CA SER A 86 -10.21 2.32 -13.56
C SER A 86 -9.67 3.28 -12.49
N LEU A 87 -9.37 4.54 -12.83
CA LEU A 87 -8.93 5.56 -11.86
C LEU A 87 -10.06 6.00 -10.92
N THR A 88 -11.32 5.79 -11.29
CA THR A 88 -12.48 6.05 -10.40
C THR A 88 -12.45 5.18 -9.14
N LYS A 89 -11.75 4.04 -9.18
CA LYS A 89 -11.55 3.13 -8.05
C LYS A 89 -10.53 3.67 -7.04
N ILE A 90 -9.77 4.70 -7.40
CA ILE A 90 -8.77 5.34 -6.55
C ILE A 90 -9.30 6.74 -6.15
N PRO A 91 -9.48 7.02 -4.86
CA PRO A 91 -10.00 8.31 -4.42
C PRO A 91 -9.00 9.45 -4.72
N SER A 92 -9.52 10.58 -5.23
CA SER A 92 -8.74 11.79 -5.52
C SER A 92 -7.51 11.51 -6.39
N SER A 93 -7.67 10.70 -7.44
CA SER A 93 -6.58 10.37 -8.35
C SER A 93 -6.50 11.34 -9.53
N THR A 94 -5.30 11.56 -10.04
CA THR A 94 -5.04 12.34 -11.25
C THR A 94 -3.95 11.65 -12.05
N ALA A 95 -4.13 11.54 -13.36
CA ALA A 95 -3.18 10.90 -14.24
C ALA A 95 -2.73 11.84 -15.36
N SER A 96 -1.42 11.85 -15.60
CA SER A 96 -0.79 12.63 -16.66
C SER A 96 0.27 11.79 -17.36
N TYR A 97 0.57 12.16 -18.61
CA TYR A 97 1.75 11.66 -19.28
C TYR A 97 2.52 12.83 -19.88
N SER A 98 3.85 12.76 -19.84
CA SER A 98 4.73 13.67 -20.56
C SER A 98 5.50 12.93 -21.64
N ILE A 99 5.69 13.61 -22.77
CA ILE A 99 6.58 13.16 -23.83
C ILE A 99 7.69 14.19 -23.98
N GLU A 100 8.92 13.72 -23.94
CA GLU A 100 10.13 14.50 -24.09
C GLU A 100 11.03 13.82 -25.11
N ASP A 101 11.84 14.61 -25.80
CA ASP A 101 12.90 14.05 -26.65
C ASP A 101 13.95 13.36 -25.78
N CYS A 102 14.53 12.28 -26.31
CA CYS A 102 15.61 11.57 -25.64
C CYS A 102 16.88 12.45 -25.65
N SER A 103 17.60 12.54 -24.52
CA SER A 103 18.88 13.25 -24.47
C SER A 103 19.91 12.56 -25.38
N GLU A 104 20.76 13.35 -26.03
CA GLU A 104 21.85 12.87 -26.90
C GLU A 104 22.87 11.97 -26.16
N ASP A 105 22.87 12.00 -24.81
CA ASP A 105 23.69 11.11 -23.97
C ASP A 105 23.19 9.65 -23.96
N ILE A 106 21.91 9.43 -24.30
CA ILE A 106 21.23 8.13 -24.19
C ILE A 106 20.85 7.59 -25.57
N CYS A 107 20.40 8.46 -26.47
CA CYS A 107 20.02 8.09 -27.83
C CYS A 107 21.04 8.68 -28.82
N LEU A 108 21.66 7.82 -29.62
CA LEU A 108 22.61 8.25 -30.66
C LEU A 108 21.88 9.16 -31.65
N ASN A 109 22.48 10.30 -31.97
CA ASN A 109 21.99 11.24 -32.97
C ASN A 109 21.57 10.47 -34.24
N ASP A 110 20.27 10.49 -34.54
CA ASP A 110 19.52 9.86 -35.66
C ASP A 110 18.50 8.76 -35.26
N GLU A 111 18.47 8.30 -34.00
CA GLU A 111 17.38 7.44 -33.51
C GLU A 111 16.14 8.28 -33.14
N GLN A 112 15.02 8.08 -33.84
CA GLN A 112 13.73 8.71 -33.53
C GLN A 112 13.10 8.08 -32.27
N VAL A 113 13.72 8.31 -31.11
CA VAL A 113 13.30 7.79 -29.80
C VAL A 113 12.80 8.94 -28.94
N LYS A 114 11.60 8.78 -28.38
CA LYS A 114 11.00 9.70 -27.42
C LYS A 114 10.87 9.04 -26.05
N LYS A 115 11.13 9.81 -25.00
CA LYS A 115 10.89 9.40 -23.61
C LYS A 115 9.45 9.71 -23.25
N VAL A 116 8.74 8.71 -22.76
CA VAL A 116 7.36 8.82 -22.30
C VAL A 116 7.34 8.52 -20.81
N THR A 117 6.90 9.48 -20.03
CA THR A 117 6.69 9.33 -18.59
C THR A 117 5.20 9.37 -18.31
N VAL A 118 4.66 8.32 -17.69
CA VAL A 118 3.27 8.31 -17.22
C VAL A 118 3.28 8.43 -15.70
N GLN A 119 2.58 9.43 -15.19
CA GLN A 119 2.47 9.69 -13.76
C GLN A 119 1.01 9.57 -13.31
N ILE A 120 0.80 8.89 -12.18
CA ILE A 120 -0.49 8.80 -11.51
C ILE A 120 -0.29 9.22 -10.07
N ASN A 121 -1.01 10.26 -9.66
CA ASN A 121 -1.00 10.81 -8.30
C ASN A 121 -2.32 10.48 -7.62
N TRP A 122 -2.29 10.09 -6.35
CA TRP A 122 -3.49 9.90 -5.54
C TRP A 122 -3.25 10.23 -4.07
N LYS A 123 -4.34 10.41 -3.32
CA LYS A 123 -4.28 10.70 -1.89
C LYS A 123 -4.76 9.50 -1.09
N GLU A 124 -3.90 8.99 -0.21
CA GLU A 124 -4.23 7.89 0.71
C GLU A 124 -3.97 8.35 2.15
N ARG A 125 -5.02 8.39 2.98
CA ARG A 125 -4.92 8.76 4.41
C ARG A 125 -4.18 10.08 4.67
N ALA A 126 -4.51 11.09 3.87
CA ALA A 126 -3.88 12.41 3.88
C ALA A 126 -2.43 12.49 3.36
N GLU A 127 -1.82 11.36 2.99
CA GLU A 127 -0.53 11.34 2.30
C GLU A 127 -0.72 11.36 0.77
N ASN A 128 0.14 12.12 0.09
CA ASN A 128 0.22 12.08 -1.37
C ASN A 128 1.09 10.89 -1.77
N LYS A 129 0.54 10.01 -2.61
CA LYS A 129 1.25 8.90 -3.24
C LYS A 129 1.31 9.15 -4.74
N PHE A 130 2.39 8.71 -5.35
CA PHE A 130 2.55 8.78 -6.80
C PHE A 130 3.16 7.50 -7.32
N LEU A 131 2.82 7.19 -8.57
CA LEU A 131 3.43 6.16 -9.37
C LEU A 131 3.92 6.82 -10.65
N GLU A 132 5.20 6.63 -10.96
CA GLU A 132 5.81 7.09 -12.20
C GLU A 132 6.33 5.88 -12.97
N LEU A 133 5.97 5.83 -14.26
CA LEU A 133 6.42 4.78 -15.17
C LEU A 133 7.04 5.45 -16.39
N VAL A 134 8.36 5.31 -16.52
CA VAL A 134 9.15 5.88 -17.61
C VAL A 134 9.45 4.79 -18.64
N THR A 135 9.27 5.10 -19.91
CA THR A 135 9.58 4.19 -21.02
C THR A 135 10.13 4.97 -22.21
N LEU A 136 10.97 4.32 -23.00
CA LEU A 136 11.45 4.84 -24.28
C LEU A 136 10.62 4.23 -25.40
N VAL A 137 10.20 5.05 -26.35
CA VAL A 137 9.45 4.63 -27.55
C VAL A 137 10.23 5.10 -28.77
N GLY A 138 10.79 4.16 -29.52
CA GLY A 138 11.55 4.41 -30.75
C GLY A 138 10.96 3.68 -31.95
N VAL A 139 11.10 4.25 -33.16
CA VAL A 139 10.58 3.71 -34.43
C VAL A 139 10.95 2.23 -34.59
N GLY A 140 9.95 1.35 -34.67
CA GLY A 140 10.15 -0.10 -34.83
C GLY A 140 10.02 -0.93 -33.55
N GLY A 141 9.87 -0.30 -32.38
CA GLY A 141 9.83 -1.01 -31.09
C GLY A 141 11.22 -1.18 -30.50
N VAL A 142 11.36 -0.84 -29.22
CA VAL A 142 12.57 -1.17 -28.45
C VAL A 142 12.57 -2.67 -28.16
N GLY A 143 13.24 -3.43 -29.02
CA GLY A 143 13.39 -4.89 -28.93
C GLY A 143 13.07 -5.59 -30.25
N GLN A 144 14.05 -5.66 -31.14
CA GLN A 144 14.29 -6.87 -31.93
C GLN A 144 15.39 -7.67 -31.24
#